data_AF-A0A9D5CK78-F1
#
_entry.id   AF-A0A9D5CK78-F1
#
_cell.length_a   1.000
_cell.length_b   1.000
_cell.length_c   1.000
_cell.angle_alpha   90.00
_cell.angle_beta   90.00
_cell.angle_gamma   90.00
#
_symmetry.space_group_name_H-M   'P 1'
#
loop_
_entity.id
_entity.type
_entity.pdbx_description
1 polymer ?
#
loop_
_entity_poly.entity_id
_entity_poly.type
_entity_poly.pdbx_seq_one_letter_code
_entity_poly.pdbx_strand_id
1 'polypeptide(L)'
;MVKSAVFQGQTLLGEVKVTLNPQMPYLGRWLREIRVTDFSPPSIRCPPLAVFLTIAGEVLFRMESLSPSSDNSPLSAMHAACLRELKTAVVPLGGEEIHLVAMPSKKQPIQYSCFWGFSVVPRLYTSCLSMLNLRCLGIVFDLNETLIVANTMRSFEDRIDALRRKINTQMDHEQIISILSEVKRYQDDKAILKQYVENDQVIENGKVYVIQLEIVPPLSDSLQIRDTSVLVRLRPGWDDLRSYLTAKGRKRFQAYVCTMAERDYALEMWRLLDPESNLINQRELLDRIVCVKSGSRKSLLDVFKDGVCHPSMGLVIDDRLNVWDENDQPRVHVVPAFVPYHAPSAEDSNYNVQAISSLVNCHEQRIISSYEHVMTSPRAIPFQASQMTMPGNNQYLQHSALGKSFVKSMLSEPISQGSGIAEEGEVPESEMDPNTRRRLLILQHGQDTSESLLNHRYHL
;
A
#
# COMPACT_ATOMS: atom_id res chain seq x y z
N MET A 1 -2.74 -11.27 -37.39
CA MET A 1 -2.66 -12.64 -36.83
C MET A 1 -1.31 -13.22 -37.19
N VAL A 2 -0.63 -13.88 -36.26
CA VAL A 2 0.75 -14.38 -36.42
C VAL A 2 0.77 -15.88 -36.15
N LYS A 3 1.39 -16.67 -37.03
CA LYS A 3 1.67 -18.09 -36.75
C LYS A 3 2.93 -18.18 -35.89
N SER A 4 2.85 -18.99 -34.85
CA SER A 4 3.87 -19.05 -33.79
C SER A 4 4.11 -20.49 -33.36
N ALA A 5 5.35 -20.83 -33.06
CA ALA A 5 5.71 -22.13 -32.49
C ALA A 5 5.87 -22.00 -30.97
N VAL A 6 5.32 -22.96 -30.20
CA VAL A 6 5.40 -22.98 -28.74
C VAL A 6 6.37 -24.08 -28.31
N PHE A 7 7.35 -23.72 -27.50
CA PHE A 7 8.39 -24.62 -26.99
C PHE A 7 8.37 -24.67 -25.46
N GLN A 8 8.83 -25.79 -24.90
CA GLN A 8 9.27 -25.90 -23.52
C GLN A 8 10.73 -26.39 -23.52
N GLY A 9 11.65 -25.54 -23.08
CA GLY A 9 13.08 -25.76 -23.32
C GLY A 9 13.39 -25.84 -24.83
N GLN A 10 13.89 -27.00 -25.27
CA GLN A 10 14.15 -27.30 -26.69
C GLN A 10 13.04 -28.10 -27.37
N THR A 11 12.03 -28.53 -26.62
CA THR A 11 10.97 -29.41 -27.12
C THR A 11 9.84 -28.58 -27.74
N LEU A 12 9.53 -28.81 -29.01
CA LEU A 12 8.35 -28.22 -29.66
C LEU A 12 7.08 -28.85 -29.09
N LEU A 13 6.20 -28.01 -28.54
CA LEU A 13 4.90 -28.45 -28.02
C LEU A 13 3.81 -28.43 -29.09
N GLY A 14 3.86 -27.47 -30.01
CA GLY A 14 2.92 -27.34 -31.12
C GLY A 14 2.91 -25.94 -31.75
N GLU A 15 2.09 -25.77 -32.78
CA GLU A 15 1.92 -24.50 -33.49
C GLU A 15 0.58 -23.83 -33.14
N VAL A 16 0.62 -22.51 -32.96
CA VAL A 16 -0.53 -21.70 -32.58
C VAL A 16 -0.73 -20.50 -33.50
N LYS A 17 -1.98 -20.09 -33.63
CA LYS A 17 -2.40 -18.83 -34.22
C LYS A 17 -2.56 -17.78 -33.13
N VAL A 18 -1.75 -16.73 -33.19
CA VAL A 18 -1.79 -15.63 -32.23
C VAL A 18 -2.57 -14.43 -32.79
N THR A 19 -3.51 -13.95 -31.99
CA THR A 19 -4.29 -12.73 -32.22
C THR A 19 -3.89 -11.70 -31.18
N LEU A 20 -3.22 -10.65 -31.64
CA LEU A 20 -2.73 -9.54 -30.82
C LEU A 20 -3.86 -8.57 -30.46
N ASN A 21 -3.76 -7.96 -29.29
CA ASN A 21 -4.52 -6.76 -28.97
C ASN A 21 -4.09 -5.61 -29.92
N PRO A 22 -5.00 -4.96 -30.66
CA PRO A 22 -4.68 -3.90 -31.61
C PRO A 22 -3.92 -2.71 -31.00
N GLN A 23 -4.05 -2.50 -29.69
CA GLN A 23 -3.39 -1.41 -28.97
C GLN A 23 -1.89 -1.65 -28.74
N MET A 24 -1.39 -2.89 -28.94
CA MET A 24 0.00 -3.27 -28.65
C MET A 24 0.73 -3.89 -29.87
N PRO A 25 1.03 -3.10 -30.92
CA PRO A 25 1.54 -3.61 -32.19
C PRO A 25 3.00 -4.10 -32.14
N TYR A 26 3.78 -3.69 -31.14
CA TYR A 26 5.23 -3.98 -31.02
C TYR A 26 5.55 -5.42 -30.61
N LEU A 27 4.58 -6.17 -30.06
CA LEU A 27 4.76 -7.55 -29.62
C LEU A 27 4.94 -8.56 -30.78
N GLY A 28 4.64 -8.17 -32.03
CA GLY A 28 4.55 -9.08 -33.16
C GLY A 28 5.86 -9.76 -33.59
N ARG A 29 7.04 -9.18 -33.27
CA ARG A 29 8.34 -9.79 -33.62
C ARG A 29 8.73 -10.93 -32.68
N TRP A 30 8.47 -10.78 -31.39
CA TRP A 30 8.80 -11.78 -30.36
C TRP A 30 7.92 -13.03 -30.46
N LEU A 31 6.64 -12.84 -30.79
CA LEU A 31 5.65 -13.93 -30.76
C LEU A 31 5.89 -15.06 -31.75
N ARG A 32 6.84 -14.98 -32.69
CA ARG A 32 7.11 -16.07 -33.64
C ARG A 32 7.52 -17.36 -32.93
N GLU A 33 8.25 -17.24 -31.82
CA GLU A 33 8.65 -18.36 -30.98
C GLU A 33 8.32 -18.05 -29.52
N ILE A 34 7.38 -18.80 -28.96
CA ILE A 34 6.96 -18.67 -27.56
C ILE A 34 7.67 -19.76 -26.77
N ARG A 35 8.53 -19.39 -25.83
CA ARG A 35 9.34 -20.34 -25.04
C ARG A 35 8.89 -20.34 -23.60
N VAL A 36 8.14 -21.38 -23.22
CA VAL A 36 7.75 -21.64 -21.83
C VAL A 36 8.97 -22.12 -21.07
N THR A 37 9.28 -21.44 -19.97
CA THR A 37 10.37 -21.84 -19.08
C THR A 37 9.85 -22.65 -17.90
N ASP A 38 8.77 -22.17 -17.28
CA ASP A 38 8.28 -22.69 -16.01
C ASP A 38 6.75 -22.66 -15.94
N PHE A 39 6.20 -23.19 -14.86
CA PHE A 39 4.79 -23.06 -14.50
C PHE A 39 4.64 -22.29 -13.20
N SER A 40 3.59 -21.47 -13.13
CA SER A 40 3.26 -20.79 -11.88
C SER A 40 2.86 -21.78 -10.79
N PRO A 41 2.95 -21.39 -9.50
CA PRO A 41 2.32 -22.15 -8.43
C PRO A 41 0.82 -22.37 -8.71
N PRO A 42 0.25 -23.51 -8.29
CA PRO A 42 -1.17 -23.78 -8.45
C PRO A 42 -1.98 -22.84 -7.57
N SER A 43 -3.04 -22.28 -8.12
CA SER A 43 -4.02 -21.58 -7.31
C SER A 43 -4.95 -22.55 -6.59
N ILE A 44 -5.25 -22.28 -5.33
CA ILE A 44 -6.16 -23.10 -4.50
C ILE A 44 -7.51 -22.43 -4.25
N ARG A 45 -7.64 -21.14 -4.59
CA ARG A 45 -8.89 -20.37 -4.44
C ARG A 45 -9.41 -19.86 -5.77
N CYS A 46 -8.60 -19.05 -6.46
CA CYS A 46 -9.04 -18.27 -7.62
C CYS A 46 -8.55 -18.91 -8.93
N PRO A 47 -9.38 -19.04 -9.98
CA PRO A 47 -8.84 -19.35 -11.31
C PRO A 47 -7.76 -18.33 -11.71
N PRO A 48 -6.69 -18.71 -12.42
CA PRO A 48 -5.63 -17.76 -12.80
C PRO A 48 -6.16 -16.53 -13.54
N LEU A 49 -7.20 -16.68 -14.37
CA LEU A 49 -7.87 -15.56 -15.03
C LEU A 49 -8.39 -14.52 -14.03
N ALA A 50 -9.02 -14.96 -12.93
CA ALA A 50 -9.55 -14.07 -11.90
C ALA A 50 -8.43 -13.26 -11.23
N VAL A 51 -7.27 -13.88 -11.01
CA VAL A 51 -6.08 -13.19 -10.48
C VAL A 51 -5.60 -12.13 -11.47
N PHE A 52 -5.47 -12.48 -12.75
CA PHE A 52 -5.02 -11.53 -13.78
C PHE A 52 -5.97 -10.37 -14.01
N LEU A 53 -7.29 -10.55 -13.86
CA LEU A 53 -8.24 -9.44 -13.92
C LEU A 53 -8.03 -8.40 -12.80
N THR A 54 -7.37 -8.79 -11.70
CA THR A 54 -7.00 -7.87 -10.62
C THR A 54 -5.67 -7.19 -10.84
N ILE A 55 -4.66 -7.97 -11.25
CA ILE A 55 -3.25 -7.56 -11.17
C ILE A 55 -2.64 -7.19 -12.52
N ALA A 56 -3.33 -7.49 -13.61
CA ALA A 56 -2.93 -7.10 -14.95
C ALA A 56 -4.02 -6.23 -15.58
N GLY A 57 -3.62 -5.45 -16.58
CA GLY A 57 -4.56 -4.70 -17.40
C GLY A 57 -5.30 -5.62 -18.37
N GLU A 58 -5.19 -5.31 -19.65
CA GLU A 58 -5.87 -6.07 -20.69
C GLU A 58 -5.12 -7.35 -21.12
N VAL A 59 -5.85 -8.26 -21.74
CA VAL A 59 -5.26 -9.41 -22.45
C VAL A 59 -4.37 -8.89 -23.58
N LEU A 60 -3.09 -9.26 -23.57
CA LEU A 60 -2.13 -8.83 -24.60
C LEU A 60 -2.36 -9.56 -25.92
N PHE A 61 -2.61 -10.86 -25.84
CA PHE A 61 -2.88 -11.68 -27.01
C PHE A 61 -3.67 -12.93 -26.63
N ARG A 62 -4.30 -13.51 -27.64
CA ARG A 62 -4.96 -14.82 -27.56
C ARG A 62 -4.28 -15.74 -28.53
N MET A 63 -3.97 -16.96 -28.10
CA MET A 63 -3.43 -17.98 -28.97
C MET A 63 -4.30 -19.22 -28.97
N GLU A 64 -4.53 -19.77 -30.16
CA GLU A 64 -5.31 -21.00 -30.38
C GLU A 64 -4.46 -21.98 -31.19
N SER A 65 -4.52 -23.27 -30.89
CA SER A 65 -3.86 -24.30 -31.70
C SER A 65 -4.34 -24.25 -33.17
N LEU A 66 -3.43 -24.51 -34.12
CA LEU A 66 -3.79 -24.53 -35.55
C LEU A 66 -4.64 -25.74 -35.94
N SER A 67 -4.47 -26.86 -35.26
CA SER A 67 -5.29 -28.05 -35.38
C SER A 67 -6.19 -28.22 -34.14
N PRO A 68 -7.30 -28.94 -34.26
CA PRO A 68 -8.04 -29.44 -33.10
C PRO A 68 -7.11 -30.16 -32.13
N SER A 69 -7.40 -30.07 -30.83
CA SER A 69 -6.69 -30.83 -29.82
C SER A 69 -6.97 -32.31 -30.01
N SER A 70 -6.04 -33.04 -30.61
CA SER A 70 -5.95 -34.49 -30.43
C SER A 70 -5.52 -34.76 -28.98
N ASP A 71 -6.09 -35.77 -28.32
CA ASP A 71 -5.82 -36.10 -26.92
C ASP A 71 -4.32 -36.31 -26.59
N ASN A 72 -3.47 -36.50 -27.60
CA ASN A 72 -2.05 -36.82 -27.44
C ASN A 72 -1.04 -35.72 -27.85
N SER A 73 -1.46 -34.49 -28.19
CA SER A 73 -0.47 -33.45 -28.53
C SER A 73 0.17 -32.85 -27.26
N PRO A 74 1.48 -32.57 -27.24
CA PRO A 74 2.13 -31.97 -26.06
C PRO A 74 1.53 -30.62 -25.65
N LEU A 75 1.12 -29.80 -26.63
CA LEU A 75 0.40 -28.55 -26.39
C LEU A 75 -0.98 -28.78 -25.73
N SER A 76 -1.71 -29.81 -26.14
CA SER A 76 -2.99 -30.20 -25.53
C SER A 76 -2.79 -30.69 -24.09
N ALA A 77 -1.75 -31.50 -23.86
CA ALA A 77 -1.39 -31.96 -22.53
C ALA A 77 -1.03 -30.80 -21.58
N MET A 78 -0.24 -29.82 -22.06
CA MET A 78 0.09 -28.61 -21.29
C MET A 78 -1.18 -27.79 -20.98
N HIS A 79 -2.05 -27.59 -21.98
CA HIS A 79 -3.32 -26.87 -21.80
C HIS A 79 -4.21 -27.54 -20.75
N ALA A 80 -4.39 -28.85 -20.84
CA ALA A 80 -5.18 -29.63 -19.90
C ALA A 80 -4.58 -29.61 -18.48
N ALA A 81 -3.25 -29.67 -18.36
CA ALA A 81 -2.56 -29.57 -17.07
C ALA A 81 -2.77 -28.19 -16.41
N CYS A 82 -2.59 -27.09 -17.17
CA CYS A 82 -2.82 -25.74 -16.66
C CYS A 82 -4.27 -25.54 -16.18
N LEU A 83 -5.26 -26.05 -16.92
CA LEU A 83 -6.67 -25.99 -16.51
C LEU A 83 -6.93 -26.81 -15.24
N ARG A 84 -6.46 -28.06 -15.21
CA ARG A 84 -6.72 -28.99 -14.10
C ARG A 84 -6.05 -28.55 -12.81
N GLU A 85 -4.83 -28.03 -12.90
CA GLU A 85 -3.99 -27.68 -11.75
C GLU A 85 -4.08 -26.18 -11.39
N LEU A 86 -4.89 -25.41 -12.12
CA LEU A 86 -5.04 -23.96 -11.94
C LEU A 86 -3.68 -23.23 -11.96
N LYS A 87 -2.84 -23.60 -12.93
CA LYS A 87 -1.52 -23.03 -13.19
C LYS A 87 -1.53 -22.25 -14.50
N THR A 88 -0.45 -21.49 -14.69
CA THR A 88 -0.15 -20.82 -15.95
C THR A 88 1.22 -21.25 -16.43
N ALA A 89 1.40 -21.28 -17.76
CA ALA A 89 2.72 -21.44 -18.34
C ALA A 89 3.39 -20.07 -18.41
N VAL A 90 4.63 -19.96 -17.93
CA VAL A 90 5.36 -18.70 -17.78
C VAL A 90 6.40 -18.56 -18.88
N VAL A 91 6.46 -17.36 -19.44
CA VAL A 91 7.30 -17.01 -20.57
C VAL A 91 8.00 -15.68 -20.27
N PRO A 92 9.32 -15.66 -20.06
CA PRO A 92 10.05 -14.43 -19.78
C PRO A 92 10.14 -13.56 -21.04
N LEU A 93 9.86 -12.26 -20.91
CA LEU A 93 9.99 -11.29 -22.00
C LEU A 93 10.49 -9.94 -21.50
N GLY A 94 11.73 -9.57 -21.87
CA GLY A 94 12.19 -8.18 -21.78
C GLY A 94 12.16 -7.58 -20.38
N GLY A 95 12.34 -8.39 -19.34
CA GLY A 95 12.25 -7.96 -17.93
C GLY A 95 10.86 -8.14 -17.31
N GLU A 96 9.86 -8.55 -18.07
CA GLU A 96 8.53 -8.94 -17.61
C GLU A 96 8.30 -10.47 -17.71
N GLU A 97 7.23 -10.93 -17.08
CA GLU A 97 6.74 -12.31 -17.16
C GLU A 97 5.41 -12.35 -17.91
N ILE A 98 5.38 -13.05 -19.03
CA ILE A 98 4.14 -13.39 -19.73
C ILE A 98 3.58 -14.68 -19.16
N HIS A 99 2.35 -14.62 -18.68
CA HIS A 99 1.60 -15.79 -18.23
C HIS A 99 0.57 -16.19 -19.27
N LEU A 100 0.66 -17.45 -19.71
CA LEU A 100 -0.29 -18.09 -20.60
C LEU A 100 -1.37 -18.78 -19.77
N VAL A 101 -2.52 -18.13 -19.66
CA VAL A 101 -3.69 -18.65 -18.95
C VAL A 101 -4.47 -19.56 -19.87
N ALA A 102 -4.58 -20.84 -19.53
CA ALA A 102 -5.36 -21.79 -20.29
C ALA A 102 -6.86 -21.48 -20.18
N MET A 103 -7.55 -21.45 -21.31
CA MET A 103 -8.97 -21.11 -21.43
C MET A 103 -9.76 -22.27 -22.04
N PRO A 104 -10.98 -22.57 -21.57
CA PRO A 104 -11.85 -23.53 -22.23
C PRO A 104 -12.26 -23.01 -23.61
N SER A 105 -12.23 -23.89 -24.62
CA SER A 105 -12.68 -23.54 -25.97
C SER A 105 -14.18 -23.25 -25.98
N LYS A 106 -14.57 -22.11 -26.54
CA LYS A 106 -16.00 -21.76 -26.77
C LYS A 106 -16.57 -22.40 -28.04
N LYS A 107 -15.72 -22.99 -28.89
CA LYS A 107 -16.12 -23.56 -30.20
C LYS A 107 -16.46 -25.03 -30.04
N GLN A 108 -17.67 -25.36 -29.59
CA GLN A 108 -18.14 -26.75 -29.64
C GLN A 108 -18.48 -27.16 -31.08
N PRO A 109 -18.27 -28.44 -31.48
CA PRO A 109 -17.74 -29.57 -30.71
C PRO A 109 -16.20 -29.71 -30.76
N ILE A 110 -15.49 -28.81 -31.46
CA ILE A 110 -14.06 -28.96 -31.75
C ILE A 110 -13.24 -28.29 -30.65
N GLN A 111 -12.61 -29.10 -29.81
CA GLN A 111 -11.73 -28.58 -28.77
C GLN A 111 -10.42 -28.08 -29.39
N TYR A 112 -10.04 -26.86 -29.04
CA TYR A 112 -8.76 -26.24 -29.40
C TYR A 112 -8.05 -25.87 -28.09
N SER A 113 -6.73 -26.00 -28.07
CA SER A 113 -5.92 -25.50 -26.96
C SER A 113 -5.86 -23.98 -27.07
N CYS A 114 -6.54 -23.29 -26.15
CA CYS A 114 -6.64 -21.83 -26.14
C CYS A 114 -5.93 -21.25 -24.91
N PHE A 115 -5.11 -20.23 -25.12
CA PHE A 115 -4.46 -19.49 -24.04
C PHE A 115 -4.62 -17.99 -24.23
N TRP A 116 -4.79 -17.27 -23.13
CA TRP A 116 -4.75 -15.82 -23.08
C TRP A 116 -3.44 -15.39 -22.41
N GLY A 117 -2.71 -14.49 -23.07
CA GLY A 117 -1.44 -13.96 -22.58
C GLY A 117 -1.64 -12.67 -21.80
N PHE A 118 -1.09 -12.62 -20.60
CA PHE A 118 -1.01 -11.44 -19.74
C PHE A 118 0.46 -11.14 -19.43
N SER A 119 0.84 -9.87 -19.34
CA SER A 119 2.18 -9.49 -18.86
C SER A 119 2.08 -8.84 -17.50
N VAL A 120 3.02 -9.19 -16.64
CA VAL A 120 3.19 -8.64 -15.29
C VAL A 120 4.67 -8.51 -14.99
N VAL A 121 5.01 -7.63 -14.04
CA VAL A 121 6.36 -7.58 -13.50
C VAL A 121 6.70 -8.91 -12.81
N PRO A 122 7.96 -9.35 -12.82
CA PRO A 122 8.35 -10.64 -12.26
C PRO A 122 7.91 -10.79 -10.81
N ARG A 123 7.49 -12.01 -10.43
CA ARG A 123 6.99 -12.39 -9.10
C ARG A 123 5.62 -11.82 -8.71
N LEU A 124 5.09 -10.80 -9.38
CA LEU A 124 3.82 -10.16 -9.00
C LEU A 124 2.66 -11.17 -8.91
N TYR A 125 2.54 -12.04 -9.92
CA TYR A 125 1.52 -13.09 -9.92
C TYR A 125 1.64 -13.98 -8.68
N THR A 126 2.85 -14.44 -8.37
CA THR A 126 3.11 -15.35 -7.24
C THR A 126 2.83 -14.68 -5.89
N SER A 127 3.25 -13.42 -5.72
CA SER A 127 2.99 -12.63 -4.52
C SER A 127 1.49 -12.42 -4.31
N CYS A 128 0.78 -11.91 -5.32
CA CYS A 128 -0.66 -11.66 -5.26
C CYS A 128 -1.46 -12.96 -5.10
N LEU A 129 -1.07 -14.05 -5.76
CA LEU A 129 -1.69 -15.35 -5.57
C LEU A 129 -1.57 -15.82 -4.11
N SER A 130 -0.39 -15.68 -3.52
CA SER A 130 -0.16 -16.04 -2.11
C SER A 130 -1.03 -15.21 -1.18
N MET A 131 -1.12 -13.90 -1.42
CA MET A 131 -1.99 -12.99 -0.67
C MET A 131 -3.47 -13.39 -0.78
N LEU A 132 -3.98 -13.63 -1.99
CA LEU A 132 -5.37 -14.06 -2.21
C LEU A 132 -5.68 -15.42 -1.56
N ASN A 133 -4.74 -16.37 -1.62
CA ASN A 133 -4.86 -17.66 -0.95
C ASN A 133 -4.95 -17.52 0.58
N LEU A 134 -4.26 -16.53 1.15
CA LEU A 134 -4.32 -16.20 2.57
C LEU A 134 -5.51 -15.30 2.95
N ARG A 135 -6.27 -14.79 1.97
CA ARG A 135 -7.26 -13.71 2.14
C ARG A 135 -6.62 -12.50 2.79
N CYS A 136 -5.46 -12.13 2.26
CA CYS A 136 -4.63 -11.05 2.74
C CYS A 136 -4.57 -9.94 1.68
N LEU A 137 -4.62 -8.69 2.11
CA LEU A 137 -4.46 -7.50 1.27
C LEU A 137 -3.30 -6.64 1.78
N GLY A 138 -2.83 -5.70 0.97
CA GLY A 138 -1.87 -4.68 1.44
C GLY A 138 -2.60 -3.60 2.22
N ILE A 139 -2.06 -3.16 3.36
CA ILE A 139 -2.48 -1.93 4.01
C ILE A 139 -1.28 -1.01 4.18
N VAL A 140 -1.44 0.25 3.78
CA VAL A 140 -0.37 1.26 3.82
C VAL A 140 -0.82 2.39 4.73
N PHE A 141 0.01 2.69 5.73
CA PHE A 141 -0.24 3.77 6.67
C PHE A 141 0.67 4.95 6.38
N ASP A 142 0.11 6.16 6.38
CA ASP A 142 0.88 7.33 6.78
C ASP A 142 1.03 7.40 8.30
N LEU A 143 2.02 8.17 8.77
CA LEU A 143 2.32 8.34 10.19
C LEU A 143 1.83 9.68 10.74
N ASN A 144 2.46 10.78 10.31
CA ASN A 144 2.31 12.09 10.93
C ASN A 144 0.95 12.69 10.62
N GLU A 145 0.25 13.14 11.66
CA GLU A 145 -1.11 13.68 11.53
C GLU A 145 -2.12 12.62 11.02
N THR A 146 -1.69 11.39 10.74
CA THR A 146 -2.58 10.25 10.44
C THR A 146 -2.76 9.36 11.66
N LEU A 147 -1.67 8.77 12.16
CA LEU A 147 -1.66 7.85 13.30
C LEU A 147 -1.05 8.47 14.56
N ILE A 148 -0.17 9.46 14.41
CA ILE A 148 0.60 10.04 15.51
C ILE A 148 0.83 11.53 15.29
N VAL A 149 1.06 12.23 16.40
CA VAL A 149 1.64 13.58 16.39
C VAL A 149 2.84 13.58 17.31
N ALA A 150 3.97 14.00 16.78
CA ALA A 150 5.21 14.19 17.51
C ALA A 150 5.54 15.68 17.64
N ASN A 151 6.06 16.06 18.80
CA ASN A 151 6.50 17.42 19.09
C ASN A 151 7.88 17.44 19.73
N THR A 152 8.75 18.30 19.21
CA THR A 152 9.96 18.76 19.90
C THR A 152 9.64 20.02 20.71
N MET A 153 10.57 20.46 21.58
CA MET A 153 10.45 21.74 22.27
C MET A 153 10.22 22.90 21.29
N ARG A 154 10.95 22.90 20.17
CA ARG A 154 10.82 23.91 19.12
C ARG A 154 9.47 23.85 18.42
N SER A 155 8.99 22.66 18.04
CA SER A 155 7.69 22.58 17.38
C SER A 155 6.53 22.97 18.29
N PHE A 156 6.64 22.75 19.61
CA PHE A 156 5.70 23.29 20.59
C PHE A 156 5.70 24.82 20.60
N GLU A 157 6.88 25.44 20.62
CA GLU A 157 7.04 26.90 20.59
C GLU A 157 6.42 27.49 19.33
N ASP A 158 6.79 26.95 18.16
CA ASP A 158 6.30 27.41 16.87
C ASP A 158 4.75 27.31 16.77
N ARG A 159 4.17 26.21 17.26
CA ARG A 159 2.70 25.99 17.28
C ARG A 159 1.99 26.96 18.25
N ILE A 160 2.52 27.14 19.46
CA ILE A 160 1.97 28.09 20.45
C ILE A 160 2.01 29.52 19.89
N ASP A 161 3.11 29.93 19.27
CA ASP A 161 3.25 31.28 18.72
C ASP A 161 2.39 31.51 17.47
N ALA A 162 2.18 30.48 16.65
CA ALA A 162 1.20 30.53 15.56
C ALA A 162 -0.23 30.73 16.08
N LEU A 163 -0.63 29.99 17.12
CA LEU A 163 -1.96 30.12 17.73
C LEU A 163 -2.15 31.49 18.40
N ARG A 164 -1.13 32.00 19.11
CA ARG A 164 -1.16 33.35 19.69
C ARG A 164 -1.32 34.44 18.63
N ARG A 165 -0.66 34.31 17.48
CA ARG A 165 -0.87 35.21 16.35
C ARG A 165 -2.29 35.12 15.80
N LYS A 166 -2.86 33.90 15.72
CA LYS A 166 -4.24 33.67 15.27
C LYS A 166 -5.27 34.35 16.18
N ILE A 167 -5.04 34.37 17.50
CA ILE A 167 -5.90 35.09 18.45
C ILE A 167 -5.98 36.58 18.12
N ASN A 168 -4.87 37.22 17.77
CA ASN A 168 -4.83 38.65 17.47
C ASN A 168 -5.63 39.04 16.21
N THR A 169 -5.86 38.08 15.30
CA THR A 169 -6.65 38.28 14.08
C THR A 169 -8.10 37.80 14.20
N GLN A 170 -8.44 37.10 15.28
CA GLN A 170 -9.74 36.49 15.47
C GLN A 170 -10.71 37.48 16.12
N MET A 171 -11.92 37.59 15.56
CA MET A 171 -12.95 38.51 16.08
C MET A 171 -14.06 37.80 16.86
N ASP A 172 -14.23 36.49 16.66
CA ASP A 172 -15.23 35.70 17.38
C ASP A 172 -14.72 35.25 18.75
N HIS A 173 -15.44 35.63 19.80
CA HIS A 173 -15.11 35.34 21.19
C HIS A 173 -15.08 33.84 21.50
N GLU A 174 -15.98 33.04 20.93
CA GLU A 174 -16.02 31.60 21.19
C GLU A 174 -14.81 30.89 20.58
N GLN A 175 -14.46 31.25 19.34
CA GLN A 175 -13.22 30.77 18.72
C GLN A 175 -11.96 31.22 19.47
N ILE A 176 -11.92 32.44 20.02
CA ILE A 176 -10.78 32.88 20.86
C ILE A 176 -10.64 31.98 22.10
N ILE A 177 -11.74 31.67 22.79
CA ILE A 177 -11.72 30.77 23.96
C ILE A 177 -11.24 29.37 23.57
N SER A 178 -11.72 28.84 22.44
CA SER A 178 -11.27 27.55 21.90
C SER A 178 -9.76 27.54 21.64
N ILE A 179 -9.24 28.56 20.95
CA ILE A 179 -7.80 28.70 20.66
C ILE A 179 -6.99 28.84 21.95
N LEU A 180 -7.47 29.61 22.94
CA LEU A 180 -6.81 29.73 24.25
C LEU A 180 -6.72 28.38 24.98
N SER A 181 -7.77 27.56 24.90
CA SER A 181 -7.77 26.21 25.47
C SER A 181 -6.76 25.29 24.78
N GLU A 182 -6.60 25.44 23.46
CA GLU A 182 -5.63 24.69 22.66
C GLU A 182 -4.20 25.10 22.99
N VAL A 183 -3.92 26.41 23.10
CA VAL A 183 -2.63 26.93 23.56
C VAL A 183 -2.27 26.34 24.94
N LYS A 184 -3.25 26.28 25.85
CA LYS A 184 -3.03 25.69 27.18
C LYS A 184 -2.62 24.22 27.09
N ARG A 185 -3.32 23.40 26.28
CA ARG A 185 -2.96 21.98 26.11
C ARG A 185 -1.54 21.81 25.53
N TYR A 186 -1.14 22.65 24.58
CA TYR A 186 0.25 22.66 24.09
C TYR A 186 1.25 23.07 25.16
N GLN A 187 0.93 24.05 26.00
CA GLN A 187 1.80 24.49 27.10
C GLN A 187 1.99 23.40 28.16
N ASP A 188 0.91 22.69 28.51
CA ASP A 188 0.93 21.60 29.49
C ASP A 188 1.87 20.47 29.00
N ASP A 189 1.71 20.01 27.75
CA ASP A 189 2.58 18.97 27.16
C ASP A 189 4.03 19.46 26.96
N LYS A 190 4.23 20.72 26.57
CA LYS A 190 5.57 21.32 26.49
C LYS A 190 6.26 21.30 27.87
N ALA A 191 5.53 21.60 28.94
CA ALA A 191 6.06 21.57 30.30
C ALA A 191 6.47 20.15 30.72
N ILE A 192 5.71 19.13 30.30
CA ILE A 192 6.07 17.73 30.52
C ILE A 192 7.37 17.38 29.77
N LEU A 193 7.48 17.71 28.48
CA LEU A 193 8.70 17.47 27.71
C LEU A 193 9.91 18.20 28.32
N LYS A 194 9.72 19.42 28.81
CA LYS A 194 10.75 20.18 29.51
C LYS A 194 11.23 19.48 30.78
N GLN A 195 10.31 18.98 31.62
CA GLN A 195 10.67 18.22 32.83
C GLN A 195 11.53 17.00 32.47
N TYR A 196 11.14 16.26 31.44
CA TYR A 196 11.89 15.10 30.94
C TYR A 196 13.30 15.47 30.49
N VAL A 197 13.43 16.53 29.68
CA VAL A 197 14.72 17.01 29.17
C VAL A 197 15.66 17.45 30.30
N GLU A 198 15.13 18.16 31.29
CA GLU A 198 15.92 18.75 32.37
C GLU A 198 16.27 17.76 33.48
N ASN A 199 15.38 16.82 33.78
CA ASN A 199 15.47 16.01 35.00
C ASN A 199 15.49 14.50 34.75
N ASP A 200 15.38 14.04 33.51
CA ASP A 200 15.21 12.61 33.18
C ASP A 200 14.02 11.97 33.93
N GLN A 201 13.02 12.80 34.28
CA GLN A 201 11.80 12.38 34.96
C GLN A 201 10.65 13.34 34.64
N VAL A 202 9.42 12.85 34.78
CA VAL A 202 8.19 13.60 34.60
C VAL A 202 7.31 13.40 35.81
N ILE A 203 6.70 14.47 36.32
CA ILE A 203 5.69 14.40 37.37
C ILE A 203 4.34 14.76 36.77
N GLU A 204 3.43 13.80 36.76
CA GLU A 204 2.08 13.97 36.21
C GLU A 204 1.05 13.41 37.19
N ASN A 205 0.07 14.22 37.56
CA ASN A 205 -0.98 13.86 38.54
C ASN A 205 -0.44 13.31 39.87
N GLY A 206 0.69 13.84 40.34
CA GLY A 206 1.37 13.40 41.57
C GLY A 206 2.16 12.09 41.45
N LYS A 207 2.15 11.45 40.28
CA LYS A 207 2.96 10.27 40.00
C LYS A 207 4.26 10.66 39.30
N VAL A 208 5.36 10.07 39.75
CA VAL A 208 6.70 10.29 39.18
C VAL A 208 6.99 9.18 38.19
N TYR A 209 7.37 9.57 36.98
CA TYR A 209 7.83 8.72 35.90
C TYR A 209 9.31 9.02 35.65
N VAL A 210 10.18 8.07 35.98
CA VAL A 210 11.63 8.21 35.76
C VAL A 210 11.99 7.64 34.39
N ILE A 211 13.03 8.20 33.75
CA ILE A 211 13.54 7.72 32.46
C ILE A 211 13.76 6.21 32.48
N GLN A 212 13.34 5.57 31.41
CA GLN A 212 13.70 4.19 31.11
C GLN A 212 14.56 4.20 29.87
N LEU A 213 15.78 3.68 30.01
CA LEU A 213 16.72 3.55 28.92
C LEU A 213 16.48 2.21 28.23
N GLU A 214 16.20 2.27 26.93
CA GLU A 214 16.07 1.11 26.08
C GLU A 214 17.31 1.01 25.17
N ILE A 215 17.87 -0.19 25.05
CA ILE A 215 18.93 -0.47 24.07
C ILE A 215 18.24 -0.74 22.74
N VAL A 216 18.26 0.25 21.85
CA VAL A 216 17.70 0.12 20.51
C VAL A 216 18.82 -0.34 19.56
N PRO A 217 18.69 -1.50 18.88
CA PRO A 217 19.62 -1.89 17.84
C PRO A 217 19.70 -0.79 16.76
N PRO A 218 20.88 -0.50 16.20
CA PRO A 218 20.99 0.47 15.12
C PRO A 218 20.13 -0.01 13.93
N LEU A 219 19.08 0.76 13.62
CA LEU A 219 18.17 0.49 12.51
C LEU A 219 18.72 1.06 11.17
N SER A 220 19.77 1.87 11.21
CA SER A 220 20.47 2.45 10.06
C SER A 220 21.95 2.68 10.39
N ASP A 221 22.84 2.54 9.40
CA ASP A 221 24.30 2.75 9.56
C ASP A 221 24.66 4.24 9.74
N SER A 222 23.72 5.16 9.50
CA SER A 222 23.95 6.62 9.45
C SER A 222 23.45 7.36 10.68
N LEU A 223 23.38 6.72 11.84
CA LEU A 223 22.90 7.35 13.07
C LEU A 223 23.87 8.41 13.60
N GLN A 224 23.85 9.59 12.98
CA GLN A 224 24.19 10.82 13.69
C GLN A 224 23.15 10.99 14.80
N ILE A 225 23.53 10.60 16.02
CA ILE A 225 22.70 10.75 17.21
C ILE A 225 22.48 12.24 17.41
N ARG A 226 21.31 12.74 17.00
CA ARG A 226 20.84 14.05 17.43
C ARG A 226 20.11 13.83 18.74
N ASP A 227 20.59 14.45 19.81
CA ASP A 227 19.92 14.53 21.12
C ASP A 227 18.61 15.32 20.99
N THR A 228 17.62 14.72 20.35
CA THR A 228 16.31 15.32 20.09
C THR A 228 15.27 14.60 20.93
N SER A 229 14.86 15.23 22.02
CA SER A 229 13.74 14.75 22.83
C SER A 229 12.42 15.12 22.16
N VAL A 230 11.53 14.15 22.09
CA VAL A 230 10.23 14.26 21.42
C VAL A 230 9.14 13.75 22.36
N LEU A 231 8.02 14.47 22.42
CA LEU A 231 6.77 14.01 23.01
C LEU A 231 5.86 13.50 21.89
N VAL A 232 5.39 12.27 22.02
CA VAL A 232 4.54 11.61 21.02
C VAL A 232 3.14 11.37 21.58
N ARG A 233 2.12 11.79 20.83
CA ARG A 233 0.72 11.42 21.04
C ARG A 233 0.33 10.40 19.97
N LEU A 234 -0.23 9.27 20.40
CA LEU A 234 -0.80 8.26 19.50
C LEU A 234 -2.28 8.55 19.26
N ARG A 235 -2.77 8.28 18.05
CA ARG A 235 -4.19 8.40 17.72
C ARG A 235 -5.01 7.43 18.58
N PRO A 236 -6.04 7.90 19.29
CA PRO A 236 -6.92 7.04 20.06
C PRO A 236 -7.48 5.89 19.23
N GLY A 237 -7.52 4.70 19.82
CA GLY A 237 -7.98 3.46 19.18
C GLY A 237 -6.93 2.73 18.34
N TRP A 238 -5.70 3.25 18.18
CA TRP A 238 -4.64 2.52 17.45
C TRP A 238 -4.43 1.10 17.97
N ASP A 239 -4.42 0.91 19.29
CA ASP A 239 -4.26 -0.42 19.89
C ASP A 239 -5.39 -1.38 19.52
N ASP A 240 -6.63 -0.88 19.40
CA ASP A 240 -7.78 -1.67 18.92
C ASP A 240 -7.62 -2.04 17.45
N LEU A 241 -7.15 -1.10 16.60
CA LEU A 241 -6.87 -1.36 15.20
C LEU A 241 -5.77 -2.41 15.04
N ARG A 242 -4.64 -2.21 15.72
CA ARG A 242 -3.51 -3.15 15.72
C ARG A 242 -3.96 -4.53 16.17
N SER A 243 -4.74 -4.59 17.24
CA SER A 243 -5.31 -5.85 17.75
C SER A 243 -6.22 -6.50 16.71
N TYR A 244 -7.08 -5.73 16.05
CA TYR A 244 -7.95 -6.23 14.98
C TYR A 244 -7.16 -6.76 13.76
N LEU A 245 -6.11 -6.05 13.33
CA LEU A 245 -5.28 -6.42 12.19
C LEU A 245 -4.46 -7.70 12.44
N THR A 246 -4.13 -7.97 13.70
CA THR A 246 -3.37 -9.14 14.15
C THR A 246 -4.26 -10.25 14.73
N ALA A 247 -5.56 -10.00 14.90
CA ALA A 247 -6.49 -10.90 15.57
C ALA A 247 -6.64 -12.26 14.88
N LYS A 248 -6.97 -13.28 15.68
CA LYS A 248 -7.35 -14.64 15.24
C LYS A 248 -6.23 -15.41 14.51
N GLY A 249 -4.96 -15.04 14.70
CA GLY A 249 -3.81 -15.71 14.09
C GLY A 249 -3.81 -15.66 12.55
N ARG A 250 -4.59 -14.75 11.95
CA ARG A 250 -4.68 -14.56 10.50
C ARG A 250 -4.31 -13.12 10.18
N LYS A 251 -3.18 -12.93 9.49
CA LYS A 251 -2.78 -11.63 8.94
C LYS A 251 -3.70 -11.28 7.76
N ARG A 252 -4.83 -10.63 8.03
CA ARG A 252 -5.76 -10.16 6.97
C ARG A 252 -5.15 -9.06 6.12
N PHE A 253 -4.18 -8.36 6.69
CA PHE A 253 -3.43 -7.34 6.00
C PHE A 253 -1.94 -7.56 6.20
N GLN A 254 -1.20 -7.27 5.14
CA GLN A 254 0.24 -7.08 5.18
C GLN A 254 0.47 -5.57 5.30
N ALA A 255 1.02 -5.15 6.44
CA ALA A 255 1.23 -3.74 6.74
C ALA A 255 2.49 -3.17 6.06
N TYR A 256 2.39 -1.92 5.64
CA TYR A 256 3.42 -1.08 5.06
C TYR A 256 3.27 0.36 5.60
N VAL A 257 4.32 1.14 5.52
CA VAL A 257 4.32 2.57 5.88
C VAL A 257 4.80 3.38 4.69
N CYS A 258 4.09 4.44 4.38
CA CYS A 258 4.51 5.42 3.38
C CYS A 258 4.35 6.83 3.97
N THR A 259 5.45 7.45 4.33
CA THR A 259 5.46 8.75 5.01
C THR A 259 6.38 9.73 4.32
N MET A 260 6.12 11.03 4.48
CA MET A 260 7.04 12.09 4.05
C MET A 260 8.08 12.44 5.13
N ALA A 261 8.04 11.77 6.28
CA ALA A 261 9.00 11.96 7.34
C ALA A 261 10.37 11.33 7.02
N GLU A 262 11.40 11.80 7.72
CA GLU A 262 12.73 11.22 7.65
C GLU A 262 12.75 9.77 8.13
N ARG A 263 13.71 8.99 7.63
CA ARG A 263 13.74 7.55 7.81
C ARG A 263 13.90 7.12 9.25
N ASP A 264 14.83 7.72 9.99
CA ASP A 264 15.08 7.37 11.38
C ASP A 264 13.86 7.70 12.26
N TYR A 265 13.23 8.85 12.00
CA TYR A 265 11.97 9.21 12.63
C TYR A 265 10.87 8.18 12.33
N ALA A 266 10.69 7.79 11.08
CA ALA A 266 9.64 6.86 10.68
C ALA A 266 9.81 5.48 11.33
N LEU A 267 11.06 4.99 11.39
CA LEU A 267 11.41 3.72 12.03
C LEU A 267 11.10 3.76 13.54
N GLU A 268 11.49 4.83 14.23
CA GLU A 268 11.21 4.98 15.66
C GLU A 268 9.72 5.10 15.95
N MET A 269 9.01 5.91 15.17
CA MET A 269 7.58 6.05 15.33
C MET A 269 6.83 4.75 15.07
N TRP A 270 7.25 3.97 14.07
CA TRP A 270 6.68 2.66 13.82
C TRP A 270 6.96 1.66 14.94
N ARG A 271 8.16 1.72 15.56
CA ARG A 271 8.50 0.90 16.73
C ARG A 271 7.55 1.15 17.90
N LEU A 272 7.13 2.41 18.11
CA LEU A 272 6.11 2.75 19.12
C LEU A 272 4.72 2.19 18.78
N LEU A 273 4.38 2.17 17.48
CA LEU A 273 3.10 1.68 16.99
C LEU A 273 3.02 0.15 16.99
N ASP A 274 4.11 -0.56 16.69
CA ASP A 274 4.21 -2.03 16.61
C ASP A 274 5.39 -2.57 17.43
N PRO A 275 5.37 -2.43 18.78
CA PRO A 275 6.51 -2.75 19.64
C PRO A 275 6.90 -4.23 19.61
N GLU A 276 5.93 -5.11 19.36
CA GLU A 276 6.14 -6.56 19.28
C GLU A 276 6.45 -7.05 17.85
N SER A 277 6.53 -6.15 16.85
CA SER A 277 6.74 -6.50 15.44
C SER A 277 5.72 -7.50 14.88
N ASN A 278 4.46 -7.38 15.32
CA ASN A 278 3.37 -8.28 14.94
C ASN A 278 2.80 -7.92 13.56
N LEU A 279 2.78 -6.62 13.21
CA LEU A 279 2.30 -6.13 11.92
C LEU A 279 3.39 -6.22 10.85
N ILE A 280 4.58 -5.67 11.13
CA ILE A 280 5.74 -5.73 10.24
C ILE A 280 6.87 -6.43 10.99
N ASN A 281 7.42 -7.49 10.40
CA ASN A 281 8.55 -8.19 10.99
C ASN A 281 9.78 -7.28 10.99
N GLN A 282 10.58 -7.33 12.05
CA GLN A 282 11.80 -6.52 12.19
C GLN A 282 12.74 -6.61 10.98
N ARG A 283 12.84 -7.78 10.34
CA ARG A 283 13.70 -8.01 9.15
C ARG A 283 13.16 -7.33 7.88
N GLU A 284 11.88 -6.98 7.87
CA GLU A 284 11.18 -6.39 6.72
C GLU A 284 10.95 -4.88 6.88
N LEU A 285 11.29 -4.29 8.05
CA LEU A 285 11.03 -2.89 8.35
C LEU A 285 11.64 -1.96 7.30
N LEU A 286 12.90 -2.19 6.93
CA LEU A 286 13.60 -1.35 5.96
C LEU A 286 12.96 -1.39 4.56
N ASP A 287 12.36 -2.52 4.20
CA ASP A 287 11.71 -2.70 2.90
C ASP A 287 10.27 -2.19 2.88
N ARG A 288 9.57 -2.23 4.02
CA ARG A 288 8.15 -1.85 4.10
C ARG A 288 7.89 -0.45 4.60
N ILE A 289 8.90 0.23 5.16
CA ILE A 289 8.82 1.64 5.53
C ILE A 289 9.49 2.48 4.44
N VAL A 290 8.64 3.15 3.66
CA VAL A 290 9.02 4.01 2.56
C VAL A 290 8.90 5.47 2.97
N CYS A 291 10.00 6.20 2.82
CA CYS A 291 10.10 7.62 3.12
C CYS A 291 10.19 8.41 1.81
N VAL A 292 9.22 9.26 1.57
CA VAL A 292 9.09 10.06 0.33
C VAL A 292 9.67 11.45 0.56
N LYS A 293 10.51 11.90 -0.36
CA LYS A 293 11.15 13.23 -0.28
C LYS A 293 10.12 14.36 -0.45
N SER A 294 10.37 15.48 0.21
CA SER A 294 9.59 16.70 0.01
C SER A 294 9.55 17.09 -1.47
N GLY A 295 8.38 17.51 -1.95
CA GLY A 295 8.12 17.84 -3.36
C GLY A 295 7.81 16.65 -4.27
N SER A 296 7.89 15.41 -3.77
CA SER A 296 7.44 14.21 -4.49
C SER A 296 6.07 13.76 -4.00
N ARG A 297 5.34 13.00 -4.83
CA ARG A 297 4.10 12.31 -4.42
C ARG A 297 4.41 10.91 -3.91
N LYS A 298 3.56 10.40 -3.02
CA LYS A 298 3.55 9.00 -2.58
C LYS A 298 2.96 8.13 -3.69
N SER A 299 3.48 6.91 -3.86
CA SER A 299 3.04 5.97 -4.89
C SER A 299 2.97 4.55 -4.32
N LEU A 300 1.89 3.82 -4.61
CA LEU A 300 1.78 2.41 -4.25
C LEU A 300 2.75 1.54 -5.05
N LEU A 301 3.19 2.00 -6.22
CA LEU A 301 4.24 1.31 -6.99
C LEU A 301 5.58 1.32 -6.23
N ASP A 302 5.92 2.44 -5.59
CA ASP A 302 7.14 2.55 -4.78
C ASP A 302 7.03 1.76 -3.47
N VAL A 303 5.84 1.77 -2.84
CA VAL A 303 5.56 1.00 -1.62
C VAL A 303 5.61 -0.50 -1.89
N PHE A 304 5.03 -0.94 -3.00
CA PHE A 304 5.02 -2.34 -3.42
C PHE A 304 6.10 -2.65 -4.45
N LYS A 305 7.31 -2.09 -4.21
CA LYS A 305 8.51 -2.38 -5.00
C LYS A 305 8.68 -3.89 -5.20
N ASP A 306 9.37 -4.26 -6.28
CA ASP A 306 9.75 -5.65 -6.51
C ASP A 306 8.59 -6.64 -6.74
N GLY A 307 7.37 -6.15 -6.98
CA GLY A 307 6.21 -6.98 -7.26
C GLY A 307 5.68 -7.72 -6.04
N VAL A 308 5.87 -7.18 -4.84
CA VAL A 308 5.38 -7.79 -3.59
C VAL A 308 3.87 -7.72 -3.43
N CYS A 309 3.21 -6.75 -4.07
CA CYS A 309 1.77 -6.59 -4.10
C CYS A 309 1.38 -5.76 -5.32
N HIS A 310 0.21 -6.01 -5.91
CA HIS A 310 -0.33 -5.12 -6.93
C HIS A 310 -1.08 -3.97 -6.25
N PRO A 311 -0.92 -2.72 -6.70
CA PRO A 311 -1.60 -1.58 -6.10
C PRO A 311 -3.13 -1.75 -5.94
N SER A 312 -3.82 -2.49 -6.84
CA SER A 312 -5.28 -2.76 -6.72
C SER A 312 -5.70 -3.60 -5.52
N MET A 313 -4.74 -4.27 -4.88
CA MET A 313 -4.93 -5.04 -3.66
C MET A 313 -4.48 -4.28 -2.41
N GLY A 314 -4.13 -2.99 -2.55
CA GLY A 314 -3.72 -2.11 -1.46
C GLY A 314 -4.85 -1.20 -0.98
N LEU A 315 -4.93 -1.02 0.33
CA LEU A 315 -5.69 0.02 1.00
C LEU A 315 -4.71 1.03 1.60
N VAL A 316 -4.93 2.32 1.40
CA VAL A 316 -4.12 3.38 2.00
C VAL A 316 -4.94 4.11 3.07
N ILE A 317 -4.35 4.35 4.24
CA ILE A 317 -4.89 5.22 5.29
C ILE A 317 -3.95 6.43 5.41
N ASP A 318 -4.45 7.62 5.07
CA ASP A 318 -3.68 8.86 5.05
C ASP A 318 -4.62 10.03 5.35
N ASP A 319 -4.13 11.10 5.96
CA ASP A 319 -4.91 12.31 6.21
C ASP A 319 -5.05 13.20 4.97
N ARG A 320 -4.20 12.98 3.95
CA ARG A 320 -4.16 13.78 2.72
C ARG A 320 -4.28 12.93 1.47
N LEU A 321 -5.22 13.29 0.60
CA LEU A 321 -5.42 12.62 -0.69
C LEU A 321 -4.41 13.07 -1.75
N ASN A 322 -4.19 14.38 -1.85
CA ASN A 322 -3.44 15.03 -2.91
C ASN A 322 -1.92 14.85 -2.84
N VAL A 323 -1.42 14.23 -1.77
CA VAL A 323 -0.01 13.82 -1.65
C VAL A 323 0.27 12.48 -2.33
N TRP A 324 -0.76 11.75 -2.75
CA TRP A 324 -0.63 10.50 -3.50
C TRP A 324 -0.77 10.71 -5.01
N ASP A 325 -0.10 9.85 -5.77
CA ASP A 325 -0.30 9.73 -7.21
C ASP A 325 -1.78 9.58 -7.57
N GLU A 326 -2.21 10.25 -8.63
CA GLU A 326 -3.62 10.32 -9.04
C GLU A 326 -4.22 8.93 -9.32
N ASN A 327 -3.41 7.99 -9.82
CA ASN A 327 -3.83 6.61 -10.05
C ASN A 327 -4.07 5.81 -8.76
N ASP A 328 -3.50 6.23 -7.64
CA ASP A 328 -3.60 5.57 -6.34
C ASP A 328 -4.61 6.23 -5.41
N GLN A 329 -4.98 7.49 -5.66
CA GLN A 329 -5.99 8.23 -4.90
C GLN A 329 -7.31 7.47 -4.68
N PRO A 330 -7.86 6.67 -5.63
CA PRO A 330 -9.06 5.86 -5.38
C PRO A 330 -8.93 4.81 -4.26
N ARG A 331 -7.70 4.50 -3.84
CA ARG A 331 -7.38 3.55 -2.75
C ARG A 331 -7.06 4.23 -1.45
N VAL A 332 -6.95 5.56 -1.46
CA VAL A 332 -6.70 6.38 -0.28
C VAL A 332 -8.00 6.59 0.46
N HIS A 333 -8.05 6.04 1.65
CA HIS A 333 -9.07 6.35 2.62
C HIS A 333 -8.60 7.52 3.46
N VAL A 334 -9.13 8.70 3.13
CA VAL A 334 -8.80 9.94 3.83
C VAL A 334 -9.42 9.92 5.22
N VAL A 335 -8.58 9.97 6.25
CA VAL A 335 -9.00 10.15 7.63
C VAL A 335 -8.84 11.62 8.06
N PRO A 336 -9.62 12.12 9.02
CA PRO A 336 -9.33 13.44 9.59
C PRO A 336 -7.91 13.47 10.16
N ALA A 337 -7.22 14.59 9.93
CA ALA A 337 -5.93 14.87 10.52
C ALA A 337 -6.04 14.75 12.06
N PHE A 338 -5.11 14.02 12.65
CA PHE A 338 -5.04 13.78 14.07
C PHE A 338 -4.51 15.03 14.77
N VAL A 339 -5.43 15.80 15.36
CA VAL A 339 -5.15 17.06 16.06
C VAL A 339 -5.43 16.92 17.56
N PRO A 340 -4.55 16.24 18.34
CA PRO A 340 -4.82 15.91 19.75
C PRO A 340 -5.00 17.13 20.67
N TYR A 341 -4.59 18.31 20.20
CA TYR A 341 -4.68 19.57 20.94
C TYR A 341 -5.92 20.39 20.58
N HIS A 342 -6.69 20.03 19.57
CA HIS A 342 -7.94 20.73 19.26
C HIS A 342 -9.07 20.20 20.15
N ALA A 343 -10.03 21.06 20.53
CA ALA A 343 -11.16 20.62 21.35
C ALA A 343 -12.06 19.71 20.49
N PRO A 344 -12.49 18.54 20.98
CA PRO A 344 -13.38 17.68 20.21
C PRO A 344 -14.70 18.42 20.00
N SER A 345 -15.05 18.69 18.74
CA SER A 345 -16.45 18.90 18.41
C SER A 345 -17.18 17.57 18.65
N ALA A 346 -18.46 17.60 19.05
CA ALA A 346 -19.24 16.38 19.30
C ALA A 346 -19.37 15.46 18.06
N GLU A 347 -18.99 15.94 16.86
CA GLU A 347 -18.99 15.18 15.62
C GLU A 347 -17.63 14.49 15.32
N ASP A 348 -16.51 15.03 15.82
CA ASP A 348 -15.16 14.50 15.57
C ASP A 348 -14.80 13.28 16.43
N SER A 349 -15.44 13.13 17.59
CA SER A 349 -15.26 11.96 18.47
C SER A 349 -15.86 10.67 17.88
N ASN A 350 -16.60 10.75 16.78
CA ASN A 350 -17.23 9.60 16.11
C ASN A 350 -16.41 9.04 14.93
N TYR A 351 -15.34 9.70 14.49
CA TYR A 351 -14.35 9.11 13.57
C TYR A 351 -13.31 8.26 14.32
N ASN A 352 -13.79 7.52 15.31
CA ASN A 352 -13.02 6.53 16.06
C ASN A 352 -12.57 5.42 15.12
N VAL A 353 -11.50 4.73 15.50
CA VAL A 353 -10.96 3.54 14.81
C VAL A 353 -12.02 2.50 14.44
N GLN A 354 -13.19 2.48 15.07
CA GLN A 354 -14.34 1.69 14.62
C GLN A 354 -14.80 2.03 13.20
N ALA A 355 -14.74 3.28 12.77
CA ALA A 355 -14.95 3.68 11.38
C ALA A 355 -13.86 3.08 10.49
N ILE A 356 -12.58 3.22 10.86
CA ILE A 356 -11.45 2.64 10.10
C ILE A 356 -11.57 1.12 10.02
N SER A 357 -11.88 0.42 11.12
CA SER A 357 -12.10 -1.02 11.15
C SER A 357 -13.30 -1.43 10.30
N SER A 358 -14.42 -0.71 10.38
CA SER A 358 -15.61 -0.97 9.54
C SER A 358 -15.33 -0.75 8.06
N LEU A 359 -14.51 0.26 7.73
CA LEU A 359 -14.08 0.58 6.36
C LEU A 359 -13.11 -0.47 5.83
N VAL A 360 -12.15 -0.90 6.64
CA VAL A 360 -11.24 -2.00 6.36
C VAL A 360 -12.05 -3.29 6.10
N ASN A 361 -13.05 -3.60 6.93
CA ASN A 361 -13.96 -4.72 6.71
C ASN A 361 -14.78 -4.56 5.41
N CYS A 362 -15.28 -3.36 5.10
CA CYS A 362 -16.05 -3.09 3.88
C CYS A 362 -15.19 -3.21 2.60
N HIS A 363 -13.94 -2.75 2.65
CA HIS A 363 -12.99 -2.87 1.54
C HIS A 363 -12.60 -4.34 1.32
N GLU A 364 -12.31 -5.07 2.40
CA GLU A 364 -12.10 -6.53 2.39
C GLU A 364 -13.31 -7.23 1.73
N GLN A 365 -14.54 -6.92 2.16
CA GLN A 365 -15.76 -7.51 1.61
C GLN A 365 -16.02 -7.14 0.15
N ARG A 366 -15.75 -5.91 -0.29
CA ARG A 366 -15.89 -5.49 -1.70
C ARG A 366 -14.93 -6.24 -2.61
N ILE A 367 -13.68 -6.39 -2.17
CA ILE A 367 -12.67 -7.14 -2.92
C ILE A 367 -13.05 -8.63 -2.93
N ILE A 368 -13.41 -9.22 -1.79
CA ILE A 368 -13.83 -10.63 -1.72
C ILE A 368 -15.10 -10.90 -2.54
N SER A 369 -16.12 -10.03 -2.49
CA SER A 369 -17.35 -10.22 -3.26
C SER A 369 -17.14 -10.06 -4.77
N SER A 370 -16.25 -9.15 -5.18
CA SER A 370 -15.81 -9.06 -6.58
C SER A 370 -15.14 -10.35 -7.03
N TYR A 371 -14.41 -11.04 -6.14
CA TYR A 371 -13.89 -12.37 -6.43
C TYR A 371 -14.97 -13.43 -6.44
N GLU A 372 -15.90 -13.48 -5.49
CA GLU A 372 -16.96 -14.49 -5.45
C GLU A 372 -17.81 -14.51 -6.72
N HIS A 373 -18.11 -13.35 -7.31
CA HIS A 373 -18.78 -13.27 -8.61
C HIS A 373 -17.97 -13.87 -9.77
N VAL A 374 -16.63 -13.79 -9.71
CA VAL A 374 -15.73 -14.42 -10.68
C VAL A 374 -15.47 -15.90 -10.35
N MET A 375 -15.59 -16.30 -9.08
CA MET A 375 -15.48 -17.69 -8.60
C MET A 375 -16.69 -18.54 -8.99
N THR A 376 -17.89 -17.94 -9.13
CA THR A 376 -19.11 -18.63 -9.58
C THR A 376 -19.18 -18.77 -11.11
N SER A 377 -18.14 -19.33 -11.72
CA SER A 377 -18.21 -20.04 -13.00
C SER A 377 -16.87 -20.74 -13.25
N PRO A 378 -16.85 -22.08 -13.44
CA PRO A 378 -17.66 -22.74 -14.47
C PRO A 378 -18.29 -24.04 -13.96
N ARG A 379 -19.56 -24.00 -13.54
CA ARG A 379 -20.39 -25.21 -13.48
C ARG A 379 -21.56 -25.03 -14.43
N ALA A 380 -21.75 -26.04 -15.27
CA ALA A 380 -22.70 -26.10 -16.38
C ALA A 380 -24.06 -25.47 -16.03
N ILE A 381 -24.48 -24.49 -16.83
CA ILE A 381 -25.88 -24.10 -16.92
C ILE A 381 -26.51 -25.01 -17.98
N PRO A 382 -27.53 -25.83 -17.67
CA PRO A 382 -28.29 -26.52 -18.70
C PRO A 382 -29.09 -25.46 -19.48
N PHE A 383 -28.96 -25.49 -20.81
CA PHE A 383 -29.81 -24.76 -21.73
C PHE A 383 -31.28 -25.15 -21.52
N GLN A 384 -32.15 -24.18 -21.23
CA GLN A 384 -33.53 -24.25 -21.67
C GLN A 384 -33.75 -23.21 -22.76
N ALA A 385 -34.09 -23.73 -23.94
CA ALA A 385 -34.50 -22.94 -25.08
C ALA A 385 -35.80 -22.20 -24.76
N SER A 386 -35.83 -20.91 -25.02
CA SER A 386 -37.07 -20.16 -25.19
C SER A 386 -36.85 -19.25 -26.39
N GLN A 387 -37.51 -19.62 -27.50
CA GLN A 387 -37.68 -18.77 -28.66
C GLN A 387 -38.37 -17.48 -28.21
N MET A 388 -37.95 -16.32 -28.72
CA MET A 388 -38.83 -15.24 -29.19
C MET A 388 -38.04 -14.06 -29.79
N THR A 389 -38.29 -13.83 -31.09
CA THR A 389 -38.54 -12.57 -31.79
C THR A 389 -37.83 -11.26 -31.38
N MET A 390 -37.16 -10.64 -32.36
CA MET A 390 -36.78 -9.21 -32.43
C MET A 390 -38.02 -8.30 -32.37
N PRO A 391 -37.94 -7.09 -31.79
CA PRO A 391 -37.52 -5.87 -32.51
C PRO A 391 -36.53 -5.02 -31.65
N GLY A 392 -35.72 -4.05 -32.11
CA GLY A 392 -35.89 -3.02 -33.12
C GLY A 392 -35.83 -1.63 -32.43
N ASN A 393 -34.79 -0.85 -32.77
CA ASN A 393 -34.53 0.59 -32.50
C ASN A 393 -33.89 1.09 -31.18
N ASN A 394 -32.63 1.54 -31.33
CA ASN A 394 -32.06 2.86 -31.03
C ASN A 394 -32.60 3.71 -29.86
N GLN A 395 -31.72 4.03 -28.90
CA GLN A 395 -31.11 5.37 -28.79
C GLN A 395 -29.93 5.40 -27.79
N TYR A 396 -28.99 6.29 -28.10
CA TYR A 396 -27.67 6.55 -27.52
C TYR A 396 -27.66 6.99 -26.05
N LEU A 397 -26.54 6.79 -25.34
CA LEU A 397 -25.70 7.92 -24.89
C LEU A 397 -24.26 7.47 -24.59
N GLN A 398 -23.31 8.12 -25.28
CA GLN A 398 -21.85 8.00 -25.15
C GLN A 398 -21.33 8.81 -23.97
N HIS A 399 -20.19 8.40 -23.40
CA HIS A 399 -19.17 9.36 -22.98
C HIS A 399 -17.80 8.96 -23.52
N SER A 400 -17.13 9.99 -24.03
CA SER A 400 -16.08 10.02 -25.03
C SER A 400 -14.67 9.96 -24.45
N ALA A 401 -13.80 9.20 -25.12
CA ALA A 401 -12.35 9.37 -25.06
C ALA A 401 -11.93 10.55 -25.95
N LEU A 402 -10.99 11.37 -25.48
CA LEU A 402 -10.28 12.34 -26.31
C LEU A 402 -8.78 12.12 -26.19
N GLY A 403 -8.12 12.02 -27.34
CA GLY A 403 -6.67 12.01 -27.45
C GLY A 403 -6.22 12.76 -28.71
N LYS A 404 -4.89 13.02 -28.73
CA LYS A 404 -4.02 13.61 -29.78
C LYS A 404 -3.89 15.15 -29.66
N SER A 405 -2.76 15.81 -29.95
CA SER A 405 -1.57 15.48 -30.74
C SER A 405 -0.37 16.36 -30.36
N PHE A 406 0.84 15.85 -30.65
CA PHE A 406 2.14 16.54 -30.74
C PHE A 406 2.18 17.67 -31.78
N VAL A 407 2.86 18.79 -31.48
CA VAL A 407 3.58 19.68 -32.42
C VAL A 407 4.86 20.23 -31.74
N LYS A 408 5.93 20.31 -32.52
CA LYS A 408 7.32 20.67 -32.18
C LYS A 408 7.57 22.18 -32.30
N SER A 409 8.35 22.79 -31.38
CA SER A 409 9.05 24.07 -31.59
C SER A 409 10.26 24.21 -30.64
N MET A 410 11.27 24.96 -31.09
CA MET A 410 12.66 25.04 -30.65
C MET A 410 12.95 26.03 -29.50
N LEU A 411 14.02 25.69 -28.75
CA LEU A 411 15.03 26.46 -28.00
C LEU A 411 14.87 27.99 -27.76
N SER A 412 15.05 28.40 -26.51
CA SER A 412 15.97 29.47 -26.06
C SER A 412 16.18 29.43 -24.53
N GLU A 413 17.44 29.52 -24.08
CA GLU A 413 17.85 29.67 -22.67
C GLU A 413 17.44 31.04 -22.07
N PRO A 414 17.52 31.20 -20.74
CA PRO A 414 18.61 32.05 -20.25
C PRO A 414 19.33 31.57 -18.97
N ILE A 415 20.60 31.99 -18.89
CA ILE A 415 21.60 31.85 -17.84
C ILE A 415 21.42 32.99 -16.79
N SER A 416 21.56 32.70 -15.48
CA SER A 416 22.51 33.37 -14.54
C SER A 416 22.03 33.52 -13.08
N GLN A 417 22.84 32.96 -12.15
CA GLN A 417 23.35 33.50 -10.86
C GLN A 417 22.34 33.75 -9.70
N GLY A 418 22.58 33.45 -8.41
CA GLY A 418 23.70 32.90 -7.62
C GLY A 418 23.42 33.04 -6.09
N SER A 419 24.34 32.50 -5.26
CA SER A 419 24.45 32.47 -3.76
C SER A 419 23.92 31.17 -3.10
N GLY A 420 24.64 30.39 -2.28
CA GLY A 420 25.97 30.50 -1.65
C GLY A 420 25.84 30.70 -0.14
N ILE A 421 25.97 29.63 0.67
CA ILE A 421 26.27 29.53 2.13
C ILE A 421 26.53 28.03 2.42
N ALA A 422 27.80 27.58 2.48
CA ALA A 422 28.65 27.34 3.66
C ALA A 422 28.54 25.90 4.23
N GLU A 423 29.53 25.07 3.91
CA GLU A 423 29.91 23.84 4.62
C GLU A 423 30.64 24.23 5.92
N GLU A 424 30.18 23.78 7.07
CA GLU A 424 30.98 23.76 8.31
C GLU A 424 30.68 22.49 9.13
N GLY A 425 31.73 21.72 9.42
CA GLY A 425 31.86 20.97 10.67
C GLY A 425 31.69 19.45 10.63
N GLU A 426 32.60 18.71 9.96
CA GLU A 426 32.84 17.30 10.30
C GLU A 426 33.82 17.21 11.49
N VAL A 427 33.40 16.55 12.57
CA VAL A 427 34.23 16.19 13.72
C VAL A 427 34.88 14.81 13.45
N PRO A 428 36.19 14.60 13.68
CA PRO A 428 36.85 13.34 13.36
C PRO A 428 36.31 12.13 14.15
N GLU A 429 36.25 10.96 13.50
CA GLU A 429 35.73 9.67 14.00
C GLU A 429 36.37 9.13 15.31
N SER A 430 37.39 9.80 15.87
CA SER A 430 38.11 9.35 17.07
C SER A 430 37.51 9.81 18.41
N GLU A 431 36.38 10.52 18.42
CA GLU A 431 35.71 11.01 19.65
C GLU A 431 34.33 10.39 19.92
N MET A 432 33.93 9.35 19.19
CA MET A 432 32.64 8.69 19.42
C MET A 432 32.66 7.76 20.65
N ASP A 433 31.99 8.18 21.73
CA ASP A 433 31.69 7.36 22.92
C ASP A 433 30.77 6.17 22.53
N PRO A 434 31.13 4.92 22.89
CA PRO A 434 30.36 3.72 22.54
C PRO A 434 28.98 3.60 23.22
N ASN A 435 28.55 4.54 24.06
CA ASN A 435 27.22 4.53 24.67
C ASN A 435 26.21 5.42 23.94
N THR A 436 25.71 4.94 22.80
CA THR A 436 24.61 5.53 22.03
C THR A 436 23.28 5.44 22.82
N ARG A 437 22.91 6.48 23.60
CA ARG A 437 21.63 6.55 24.33
C ARG A 437 20.64 7.42 23.58
N ARG A 438 19.41 6.92 23.36
CA ARG A 438 18.29 7.72 22.83
C ARG A 438 17.28 8.02 23.93
N ARG A 439 16.77 9.26 23.98
CA ARG A 439 15.84 9.75 25.00
C ARG A 439 14.46 10.02 24.38
N LEU A 440 13.51 9.09 24.53
CA LEU A 440 12.12 9.25 24.08
C LEU A 440 11.17 9.26 25.30
N LEU A 441 10.20 10.18 25.31
CA LEU A 441 9.11 10.19 26.28
C LEU A 441 7.79 9.79 25.59
N ILE A 442 7.19 8.70 26.04
CA ILE A 442 5.91 8.18 25.53
C ILE A 442 4.85 8.37 26.61
N LEU A 443 3.85 9.21 26.36
CA LEU A 443 2.71 9.39 27.24
C LEU A 443 1.46 8.78 26.59
N GLN A 444 1.03 7.63 27.08
CA GLN A 444 -0.29 7.09 26.75
C GLN A 444 -1.33 7.82 27.61
N HIS A 445 -2.25 8.56 27.00
CA HIS A 445 -3.47 9.03 27.65
C HIS A 445 -4.67 8.54 26.86
N GLY A 446 -5.43 7.63 27.48
CA GLY A 446 -6.83 7.42 27.19
C GLY A 446 -7.65 8.25 28.17
N GLN A 447 -8.61 9.02 27.67
CA GLN A 447 -9.71 9.52 28.47
C GLN A 447 -10.54 8.30 28.90
N ASP A 448 -10.36 7.82 30.12
CA ASP A 448 -11.32 6.91 30.76
C ASP A 448 -11.66 7.47 32.15
N THR A 449 -12.68 8.32 32.19
CA THR A 449 -13.52 8.48 33.38
C THR A 449 -14.53 7.34 33.41
N SER A 450 -14.07 6.11 33.62
CA SER A 450 -14.88 5.08 34.29
C SER A 450 -13.97 3.95 34.76
N GLU A 451 -14.12 3.61 36.03
CA GLU A 451 -13.43 2.49 36.66
C GLU A 451 -13.71 1.19 35.89
N SER A 452 -12.67 0.62 35.26
CA SER A 452 -12.59 -0.83 35.14
C SER A 452 -11.14 -1.28 35.34
N LEU A 453 -10.95 -1.98 36.45
CA LEU A 453 -9.74 -2.69 36.80
C LEU A 453 -9.50 -3.81 35.78
N LEU A 454 -8.36 -3.78 35.10
CA LEU A 454 -7.43 -4.87 34.78
C LEU A 454 -6.75 -4.65 33.42
N ASN A 455 -5.41 -4.78 33.45
CA ASN A 455 -4.44 -4.74 32.34
C ASN A 455 -4.00 -3.36 31.83
N HIS A 456 -3.37 -2.58 32.72
CA HIS A 456 -2.40 -1.56 32.30
C HIS A 456 -1.08 -2.27 31.94
N ARG A 457 -0.86 -2.54 30.65
CA ARG A 457 0.46 -2.93 30.14
C ARG A 457 1.27 -1.66 29.91
N TYR A 458 2.10 -1.31 30.88
CA TYR A 458 3.28 -0.52 30.60
C TYR A 458 4.19 -1.36 29.70
N HIS A 459 4.52 -0.85 28.52
CA HIS A 459 5.65 -1.40 27.77
C HIS A 459 6.91 -1.02 28.55
N LEU A 460 7.55 -2.05 29.11
CA LEU A 460 8.93 -2.04 29.59
C LEU A 460 9.90 -1.85 28.43
#